data_AF-A0A2J6T4N0-F1
#
_entry.id   AF-A0A2J6T4N0-F1
#
_cell.length_a   1.000
_cell.length_b   1.000
_cell.length_c   1.000
_cell.angle_alpha   90.00
_cell.angle_beta   90.00
_cell.angle_gamma   90.00
#
_symmetry.space_group_name_H-M   'P 1'
#
loop_
_entity.id
_entity.type
_entity.pdbx_description
1 polymer ?
#
loop_
_entity_poly.entity_id
_entity_poly.type
_entity_poly.pdbx_seq_one_letter_code
_entity_poly.pdbx_strand_id
1 'polypeptide(L)'
;MEHILNGGASAVRQAPSTTCLGCYEETTTGPRTLAGAAFFNYTAVTPEMCGAPSSAYVYYGIVCGGECYCGNIIAPAANGAIIAPSPADCSMPCPGNAAEEKTE
;
A
#
# COMPACT_ATOMS: atom_id res chain seq x y z
N MET A 1 19.94 -12.82 -4.43
CA MET A 1 19.96 -11.67 -5.35
C MET A 1 18.81 -10.77 -4.89
N GLU A 2 19.16 -9.87 -3.96
CA GLU A 2 18.52 -8.58 -3.65
C GLU A 2 16.98 -8.51 -3.53
N HIS A 3 16.41 -9.10 -2.47
CA HIS A 3 15.06 -8.73 -1.96
C HIS A 3 15.15 -7.85 -0.69
N ILE A 4 16.20 -7.03 -0.59
CA ILE A 4 16.33 -6.00 0.45
C ILE A 4 16.39 -4.64 -0.24
N LEU A 5 15.24 -4.18 -0.74
CA LEU A 5 14.91 -2.76 -0.80
C LEU A 5 13.80 -2.59 0.24
N ASN A 6 14.16 -2.37 1.51
CA ASN A 6 14.02 -1.07 2.15
C ASN A 6 12.64 -0.38 1.95
N GLY A 7 11.56 -1.14 2.11
CA GLY A 7 10.16 -0.71 2.21
C GLY A 7 9.29 -1.52 1.25
N GLY A 8 8.31 -2.28 1.75
CA GLY A 8 7.50 -3.15 0.90
C GLY A 8 6.71 -2.37 -0.16
N ALA A 9 6.36 -2.98 -1.29
CA ALA A 9 5.45 -2.32 -2.23
C ALA A 9 4.04 -2.20 -1.63
N SER A 10 3.41 -1.05 -1.77
CA SER A 10 2.02 -0.78 -1.40
C SER A 10 1.11 -0.81 -2.63
N ALA A 11 0.00 -1.53 -2.56
CA ALA A 11 -1.08 -1.33 -3.53
C ALA A 11 -1.91 -0.13 -3.07
N VAL A 12 -1.89 0.94 -3.85
CA VAL A 12 -2.59 2.19 -3.51
C VAL A 12 -3.96 2.22 -4.15
N ARG A 13 -4.96 2.59 -3.36
CA ARG A 13 -6.37 2.67 -3.72
C ARG A 13 -6.92 4.05 -3.40
N GLN A 14 -7.96 4.45 -4.14
CA GLN A 14 -8.69 5.68 -3.87
C GLN A 14 -9.81 5.41 -2.87
N ALA A 15 -9.84 6.08 -1.73
CA ALA A 15 -10.96 6.03 -0.80
C ALA A 15 -12.12 6.97 -1.26
N PRO A 16 -13.39 6.66 -0.96
CA PRO A 16 -13.88 5.46 -0.25
C PRO A 16 -14.09 4.26 -1.18
N SER A 17 -13.73 4.35 -2.47
CA SER A 17 -13.78 3.19 -3.36
C SER A 17 -12.68 2.19 -3.02
N THR A 18 -12.74 1.01 -3.61
CA THR A 18 -11.66 0.01 -3.53
C THR A 18 -10.83 -0.02 -4.81
N THR A 19 -10.95 1.00 -5.67
CA THR A 19 -10.25 1.01 -6.96
C THR A 19 -8.74 1.09 -6.75
N CYS A 20 -8.03 0.03 -7.14
CA CYS A 20 -6.58 -0.01 -7.15
C CYS A 20 -6.03 0.87 -8.29
N LEU A 21 -5.19 1.83 -7.93
CA LEU A 21 -4.54 2.76 -8.85
C LEU A 21 -3.19 2.24 -9.33
N GLY A 22 -2.58 1.34 -8.56
CA GLY A 22 -1.31 0.72 -8.92
C GLY A 22 -0.53 0.19 -7.74
N CYS A 23 0.59 -0.45 -8.08
CA CYS A 23 1.59 -0.92 -7.14
C CYS A 23 2.72 0.10 -7.06
N TYR A 24 3.00 0.59 -5.86
CA TYR A 24 4.00 1.63 -5.61
C TYR A 24 5.02 1.12 -4.60
N GLU A 25 6.31 1.32 -4.84
CA GLU A 25 7.32 0.98 -3.84
C GLU A 25 7.23 1.89 -2.63
N GLU A 26 7.31 1.34 -1.42
CA GLU A 26 7.64 2.16 -0.27
C GLU A 26 9.15 2.29 -0.13
N THR A 27 9.60 3.51 0.11
CA THR A 27 10.98 3.79 0.47
C THR A 27 11.11 3.93 1.99
N THR A 28 12.23 3.49 2.56
CA THR A 28 12.64 3.76 3.95
C THR A 28 13.59 4.95 4.04
N THR A 29 14.08 5.46 2.91
CA THR A 29 15.11 6.52 2.84
C THR A 29 14.63 7.81 2.19
N GLY A 30 13.33 7.92 1.90
CA GLY A 30 12.69 9.09 1.30
C GLY A 30 11.26 9.31 1.81
N PRO A 31 10.53 10.29 1.24
CA PRO A 31 9.11 10.46 1.56
C PRO A 31 8.33 9.19 1.18
N ARG A 32 7.52 8.69 2.13
CA ARG A 32 6.59 7.58 1.91
C ARG A 32 5.65 7.86 0.76
N THR A 33 5.15 6.81 0.11
CA THR A 33 4.13 6.94 -0.95
C THR A 33 2.89 7.65 -0.42
N LEU A 34 2.47 7.31 0.81
CA LEU A 34 1.38 7.97 1.52
C LEU A 34 1.86 8.46 2.89
N ALA A 35 1.87 9.78 3.08
CA ALA A 35 2.46 10.44 4.25
C ALA A 35 1.42 10.90 5.31
N GLY A 36 0.18 10.39 5.23
CA GLY A 36 -0.88 10.65 6.20
C GLY A 36 -0.82 9.68 7.39
N ALA A 37 -1.96 9.11 7.76
CA ALA A 37 -2.03 8.13 8.84
C ALA A 37 -1.40 6.79 8.43
N ALA A 38 -0.88 6.05 9.41
CA ALA A 38 -0.41 4.69 9.25
C ALA A 38 -0.89 3.83 10.43
N PHE A 39 -1.21 2.57 10.16
CA PHE A 39 -1.58 1.60 11.17
C PHE A 39 -1.09 0.21 10.77
N PHE A 40 -0.89 -0.64 11.77
CA PHE A 40 -0.17 -1.90 11.61
C PHE A 40 -0.99 -3.04 12.22
N ASN A 41 -1.16 -4.11 11.46
CA ASN A 41 -1.73 -5.37 11.92
C ASN A 41 -1.11 -6.55 11.18
N TYR A 42 -0.11 -7.18 11.80
CA TYR A 42 0.68 -8.26 11.20
C TYR A 42 -0.08 -9.58 10.99
N THR A 43 -1.30 -9.71 11.50
CA THR A 43 -2.07 -10.96 11.43
C THR A 43 -3.42 -10.83 10.73
N ALA A 44 -3.93 -9.61 10.53
CA ALA A 44 -5.31 -9.41 10.06
C ALA A 44 -5.47 -8.37 8.95
N VAL A 45 -4.39 -7.83 8.38
CA VAL A 45 -4.52 -6.91 7.22
C VAL A 45 -5.27 -7.58 6.07
N THR A 46 -6.29 -6.88 5.58
CA THR A 46 -7.03 -7.12 4.32
C THR A 46 -7.25 -5.76 3.62
N PRO A 47 -7.60 -5.74 2.33
CA PRO A 47 -7.94 -4.50 1.63
C PRO A 47 -9.03 -3.68 2.32
N GLU A 48 -10.06 -4.33 2.86
CA GLU A 48 -11.19 -3.70 3.57
C GLU A 48 -10.75 -3.16 4.92
N MET A 49 -9.89 -3.90 5.63
CA MET A 49 -9.32 -3.45 6.89
C MET A 49 -8.53 -2.16 6.71
N CYS A 50 -7.77 -2.03 5.62
CA CYS A 50 -7.06 -0.80 5.33
C CYS A 50 -8.01 0.32 4.86
N GLY A 51 -9.07 0.01 4.11
CA GLY A 51 -9.97 1.02 3.54
C GLY A 51 -10.88 1.73 4.55
N ALA A 52 -11.46 0.99 5.51
CA ALA A 52 -12.41 1.53 6.49
C ALA A 52 -11.88 2.73 7.33
N PRO A 53 -10.68 2.66 7.95
CA PRO A 53 -10.11 3.77 8.71
C PRO A 53 -9.59 4.91 7.81
N SER A 54 -9.48 4.71 6.50
CA SER A 54 -8.99 5.71 5.55
C SER A 54 -10.06 6.66 5.02
N SER A 55 -11.28 6.61 5.56
CA SER A 55 -12.39 7.50 5.15
C SER A 55 -12.11 9.01 5.27
N ALA A 56 -11.11 9.40 6.06
CA ALA A 56 -10.66 10.79 6.18
C ALA A 56 -9.59 11.20 5.14
N TYR A 57 -9.19 10.28 4.26
CA TYR A 57 -8.12 10.48 3.27
C TYR A 57 -8.61 10.17 1.85
N VAL A 58 -7.91 10.69 0.84
CA VAL A 58 -8.22 10.40 -0.58
C VAL A 58 -7.67 9.04 -1.01
N TYR A 59 -6.56 8.59 -0.42
CA TYR A 59 -5.88 7.36 -0.79
C TYR A 59 -5.50 6.53 0.41
N TYR A 60 -5.44 5.22 0.20
CA TYR A 60 -4.87 4.27 1.14
C TYR A 60 -4.00 3.23 0.44
N GLY A 61 -2.98 2.74 1.12
CA GLY A 61 -1.98 1.80 0.63
C GLY A 61 -2.00 0.56 1.50
N ILE A 62 -1.93 -0.61 0.87
CA ILE A 62 -1.94 -1.91 1.55
C ILE A 62 -0.57 -2.57 1.39
N VAL A 63 0.04 -2.96 2.50
CA VAL A 63 1.20 -3.85 2.54
C VAL A 63 0.80 -5.10 3.30
N CYS A 64 0.64 -6.23 2.60
CA CYS A 64 0.30 -7.53 3.22
C CYS A 64 1.38 -8.07 4.18
N GLY A 65 2.49 -7.34 4.40
CA GLY A 65 3.38 -7.52 5.53
C GLY A 65 2.82 -6.99 6.87
N GLY A 66 1.60 -6.46 6.89
CA GLY A 66 0.90 -6.01 8.09
C GLY A 66 0.79 -4.50 8.24
N GLU A 67 0.85 -3.74 7.14
CA GLU A 67 0.89 -2.27 7.19
C GLU A 67 -0.19 -1.68 6.29
N CYS A 68 -0.84 -0.64 6.78
CA CYS A 68 -1.76 0.19 6.01
C CYS A 68 -1.33 1.65 6.13
N TYR A 69 -1.32 2.34 5.00
CA TYR A 69 -0.91 3.74 4.89
C TYR A 69 -2.04 4.56 4.30
N CYS A 70 -2.17 5.82 4.69
CA CYS A 70 -3.21 6.73 4.21
C CYS A 70 -2.59 8.04 3.74
N GLY A 71 -3.21 8.73 2.80
CA GLY A 71 -2.72 10.03 2.37
C GLY A 71 -3.69 10.74 1.44
N ASN A 72 -3.52 12.06 1.32
CA ASN A 72 -4.28 12.86 0.35
C ASN A 72 -3.54 13.03 -0.97
N ILE A 73 -2.27 12.62 -1.02
CA ILE A 73 -1.36 12.76 -2.14
C ILE A 73 -0.52 11.49 -2.21
N ILE A 74 -0.33 10.95 -3.41
CA ILE A 74 0.60 9.86 -3.71
C ILE A 74 1.97 10.50 -4.03
N ALA A 75 2.96 10.34 -3.16
CA ALA A 75 4.29 10.93 -3.32
C ALA A 75 5.29 9.95 -3.98
N PRO A 76 6.29 10.47 -4.72
CA PRO A 76 6.42 11.83 -5.21
C PRO A 76 5.59 11.99 -6.50
N ALA A 77 4.45 12.67 -6.43
CA ALA A 77 3.67 13.06 -7.60
C ALA A 77 4.46 13.90 -8.62
N ALA A 78 5.63 14.43 -8.25
CA ALA A 78 6.50 15.25 -9.10
C ALA A 78 7.63 14.48 -9.84
N ASN A 79 8.03 13.29 -9.37
CA ASN A 79 9.18 12.53 -9.92
C ASN A 79 8.84 11.08 -10.29
N GLY A 80 7.56 10.71 -10.30
CA GLY A 80 7.13 9.32 -10.40
C GLY A 80 7.19 8.66 -9.03
N ALA A 81 6.03 8.46 -8.41
CA ALA A 81 5.91 7.37 -7.45
C ALA A 81 6.47 6.12 -8.12
N ILE A 82 7.45 5.48 -7.50
CA ILE A 82 8.17 4.37 -8.13
C ILE A 82 7.14 3.26 -8.28
N ILE A 83 6.62 3.11 -9.50
CA ILE A 83 5.77 1.97 -9.83
C ILE A 83 6.64 0.76 -9.58
N ALA A 84 6.12 -0.18 -8.79
CA ALA A 84 6.88 -1.39 -8.51
C ALA A 84 7.27 -2.04 -9.85
N PRO A 85 8.53 -2.45 -10.00
CA PRO A 85 9.06 -2.97 -11.26
C PRO A 85 8.32 -4.24 -11.71
N SER A 86 7.67 -4.95 -10.78
CA SER A 86 6.82 -6.09 -11.06
C SER A 86 5.44 -5.94 -10.43
N PRO A 87 4.34 -6.18 -11.19
CA PRO A 87 3.01 -6.37 -10.61
C PRO A 87 2.97 -7.50 -9.57
N ALA A 88 3.87 -8.49 -9.68
CA ALA A 88 3.98 -9.58 -8.72
C ALA A 88 4.46 -9.10 -7.34
N ASP A 89 5.20 -7.97 -7.28
CA ASP A 89 5.50 -7.33 -6.00
C ASP A 89 4.21 -6.86 -5.31
N CYS A 90 3.11 -6.75 -6.07
CA CYS A 90 1.78 -6.54 -5.58
C CYS A 90 0.78 -7.70 -5.47
N SER A 91 1.15 -8.90 -5.91
CA SER A 91 0.32 -10.11 -5.78
C SER A 91 0.64 -10.93 -4.53
N MET A 92 0.85 -10.24 -3.40
CA MET A 92 1.12 -10.91 -2.12
C MET A 92 -0.22 -11.19 -1.43
N PRO A 93 -0.49 -12.45 -1.01
CA PRO A 93 -1.64 -12.78 -0.17
C PRO A 93 -1.60 -12.04 1.15
N CYS A 94 -2.75 -11.55 1.59
CA CYS A 94 -2.87 -10.80 2.82
C CYS A 94 -3.09 -11.72 4.04
N PRO A 95 -2.51 -11.41 5.22
CA PRO A 95 -2.52 -12.30 6.37
C PRO A 95 -3.92 -12.46 6.99
N GLY A 96 -4.78 -11.44 6.83
CA GLY A 96 -6.18 -11.53 7.26
C GLY A 96 -7.05 -12.40 6.37
N ASN A 97 -6.67 -12.56 5.10
CA ASN A 97 -7.32 -13.45 4.15
C ASN A 97 -6.33 -13.86 3.04
N ALA A 98 -5.88 -15.11 3.05
CA ALA A 98 -4.92 -15.62 2.08
C ALA A 98 -5.50 -15.78 0.65
N ALA A 99 -6.82 -15.64 0.50
CA ALA A 99 -7.49 -15.59 -0.80
C ALA A 99 -7.61 -14.16 -1.36
N GLU A 100 -7.17 -13.14 -0.61
CA GLU A 100 -7.14 -11.74 -1.05
C GLU A 100 -5.71 -11.27 -1.25
N GLU A 101 -5.45 -10.69 -2.43
CA GLU A 101 -4.22 -9.97 -2.71
C GLU A 101 -4.41 -8.47 -2.47
N LYS A 102 -3.32 -7.73 -2.24
CA LYS A 102 -3.42 -6.28 -2.05
C LYS A 102 -3.92 -5.50 -3.28
N THR A 103 -4.00 -6.10 -4.47
CA THR A 103 -4.56 -5.47 -5.69
C THR A 103 -6.01 -5.81 -6.01
N GLU A 104 -6.61 -6.78 -5.32
CA GLU A 104 -8.02 -7.20 -5.51
C GLU A 104 -9.01 -6.30 -4.76
#